data_AF-A0A2G6UIC2-F1
#
_entry.id   AF-A0A2G6UIC2-F1
#
_cell.length_a   1.000
_cell.length_b   1.000
_cell.length_c   1.000
_cell.angle_alpha   90.00
_cell.angle_beta   90.00
_cell.angle_gamma   90.00
#
_symmetry.space_group_name_H-M   'P 1'
#
loop_
_entity.id
_entity.type
_entity.pdbx_description
1 polymer ?
#
loop_
_entity_poly.entity_id
_entity_poly.type
_entity_poly.pdbx_seq_one_letter_code
_entity_poly.pdbx_strand_id
1 'polypeptide(L)' 'MKNLKRLSKKDLKTIKGGSAPSCDLDYKACVTGRDENGAPVWDCLPPSYPC' A
#
# COMPACT_ATOMS: atom_id res chain seq x y z
N MET A 1 20.28 -13.91 14.44
CA MET A 1 19.49 -12.70 14.09
C MET A 1 20.24 -11.95 13.00
N LYS A 2 19.68 -11.83 11.79
CA LYS A 2 20.36 -11.17 10.66
C LYS A 2 20.44 -9.66 10.93
N ASN A 3 21.61 -9.07 10.70
CA ASN A 3 21.85 -7.63 10.80
C ASN A 3 20.86 -6.85 9.92
N LEU A 4 19.77 -6.34 10.51
CA LEU A 4 18.80 -5.49 9.81
C LEU A 4 19.41 -4.09 9.66
N LYS A 5 19.88 -3.78 8.46
CA LYS A 5 20.49 -2.48 8.12
C LYS A 5 19.40 -1.43 7.97
N ARG A 6 19.51 -0.29 8.66
CA ARG A 6 18.56 0.81 8.53
C ARG A 6 18.65 1.39 7.11
N LEU A 7 17.56 1.30 6.35
CA LEU A 7 17.45 1.89 5.01
C LEU A 7 17.47 3.42 5.09
N SER A 8 18.09 4.06 4.10
CA SER A 8 18.04 5.52 3.99
C SER A 8 16.67 5.96 3.51
N LYS A 9 16.27 7.21 3.80
CA LYS A 9 14.98 7.77 3.36
C LYS A 9 14.78 7.70 1.84
N LYS A 10 15.87 7.76 1.07
CA LYS A 10 15.85 7.60 -0.39
C LYS A 10 15.45 6.18 -0.80
N ASP A 11 16.02 5.17 -0.14
CA ASP A 11 15.71 3.76 -0.40
C ASP A 11 14.30 3.39 0.10
N LEU A 12 13.83 4.00 1.19
CA LEU A 12 12.43 3.81 1.62
C LEU A 12 11.42 4.30 0.56
N LYS A 13 11.77 5.32 -0.24
CA LYS A 13 10.92 5.81 -1.33
C LYS A 13 10.98 4.92 -2.58
N THR A 14 12.03 4.09 -2.74
CA THR A 14 12.12 3.12 -3.85
C THR A 14 11.34 1.85 -3.53
N ILE A 15 11.06 1.58 -2.26
CA ILE A 15 10.12 0.54 -1.86
C ILE A 15 8.72 0.97 -2.30
N LYS A 16 8.28 0.40 -3.41
CA LYS A 16 6.87 0.43 -3.83
C LYS A 16 6.10 -0.45 -2.84
N GLY A 17 5.40 0.18 -1.89
CA GLY A 17 4.56 -0.49 -0.91
C GLY A 17 3.35 -1.12 -1.56
N GLY A 18 3.50 -2.36 -2.06
CA GLY A 18 2.42 -3.13 -2.67
C GLY A 18 1.89 -2.55 -3.99
N SER A 19 0.97 -3.29 -4.62
CA SER A 19 0.25 -2.90 -5.86
C SER A 19 -0.82 -1.83 -5.61
N ALA A 20 -0.60 -0.93 -4.65
CA ALA A 20 -1.55 0.12 -4.31
C ALA A 20 -1.75 1.05 -5.53
N PRO A 21 -2.99 1.21 -6.02
CA PRO A 21 -3.29 2.07 -7.15
C PRO A 21 -3.15 3.55 -6.76
N SER A 22 -2.88 4.39 -7.74
CA SER A 22 -3.05 5.83 -7.61
C SER A 22 -4.54 6.16 -7.75
N CYS A 23 -5.16 6.69 -6.69
CA CYS A 23 -6.54 7.16 -6.73
C CYS A 23 -6.60 8.68 -7.03
N ASP A 24 -7.75 9.17 -7.51
CA ASP A 24 -8.03 10.59 -7.67
C ASP A 24 -7.92 11.39 -6.35
N LEU A 25 -7.82 12.72 -6.45
CA LEU A 25 -7.56 13.64 -5.33
C LEU A 25 -8.50 13.48 -4.11
N ASP A 26 -9.72 12.99 -4.34
CA ASP A 26 -10.76 12.80 -3.31
C ASP A 26 -10.98 11.32 -2.93
N TYR A 27 -10.05 10.44 -3.30
CA TYR A 27 -10.12 9.01 -3.00
C TYR A 27 -8.77 8.51 -2.45
N LYS A 28 -8.83 7.55 -1.53
CA LYS A 28 -7.66 6.87 -0.97
C LYS A 28 -7.65 5.41 -1.38
N ALA A 29 -6.46 4.89 -1.69
CA ALA A 29 -6.27 3.47 -1.97
C ALA A 29 -6.37 2.67 -0.66
N CYS A 30 -7.29 1.71 -0.62
CA CYS A 30 -7.53 0.86 0.53
C CYS A 30 -7.59 -0.62 0.15
N VAL A 31 -7.16 -1.47 1.07
CA VAL A 31 -7.25 -2.92 0.89
C VAL A 31 -8.65 -3.37 1.30
N THR A 32 -9.47 -3.74 0.34
CA THR A 32 -10.85 -4.21 0.58
C THR A 32 -10.92 -5.71 0.85
N GLY A 33 -9.86 -6.45 0.51
CA GLY A 33 -9.81 -7.88 0.72
C GLY A 33 -8.50 -8.50 0.22
N ARG A 34 -8.53 -9.81 0.01
CA ARG A 34 -7.45 -10.56 -0.62
C ARG A 34 -8.00 -11.45 -1.72
N ASP A 35 -7.26 -11.63 -2.80
CA ASP A 35 -7.62 -12.55 -3.86
C ASP A 35 -7.34 -14.01 -3.45
N GLU A 36 -7.68 -14.96 -4.33
CA GLU A 36 -7.47 -16.40 -4.15
C GLU A 36 -6.00 -16.80 -3.90
N ASN A 37 -5.04 -15.99 -4.36
CA ASN A 37 -3.61 -16.16 -4.12
C ASN A 37 -3.12 -15.42 -2.86
N GLY A 38 -4.02 -14.75 -2.13
CA GLY A 38 -3.71 -14.02 -0.90
C GLY A 38 -3.06 -12.66 -1.10
N ALA A 39 -3.00 -12.14 -2.33
CA ALA A 39 -2.54 -10.78 -2.59
C ALA A 39 -3.62 -9.77 -2.19
N PRO A 40 -3.24 -8.57 -1.72
CA PRO A 40 -4.19 -7.54 -1.34
C PRO A 40 -4.96 -7.03 -2.57
N VAL A 41 -6.29 -7.05 -2.49
CA VAL A 41 -7.17 -6.40 -3.44
C VAL A 41 -7.33 -4.95 -3.02
N TRP A 42 -6.99 -4.05 -3.92
CA TRP A 42 -7.03 -2.62 -3.69
C TRP A 42 -8.24 -1.99 -4.35
N ASP A 43 -8.85 -1.05 -3.66
CA ASP A 43 -9.96 -0.23 -4.16
C ASP A 43 -9.76 1.23 -3.78
N CYS A 44 -10.39 2.15 -4.52
CA CYS A 44 -10.32 3.57 -4.26
C CYS A 44 -11.58 4.00 -3.51
N LEU A 45 -11.44 4.23 -2.21
CA LEU A 45 -12.56 4.60 -1.35
C LEU A 45 -12.52 6.08 -0.99
N PRO A 46 -13.67 6.74 -0.76
CA PRO A 46 -13.70 8.09 -0.23
C PRO A 46 -12.92 8.18 1.10
N PRO A 47 -12.27 9.31 1.42
CA PRO A 47 -11.49 9.48 2.65
C PRO A 47 -12.30 9.24 3.92
N SER A 48 -13.61 9.52 3.87
CA SER A 48 -14.56 9.30 4.95
C SER A 48 -14.85 7.83 5.26
N TYR A 49 -14.53 6.90 4.35
CA TYR A 49 -14.78 5.47 4.53
C TYR A 49 -13.65 4.81 5.33
N PRO A 50 -13.94 3.93 6.31
CA PRO A 50 -12.90 3.23 7.06
C PRO A 50 -12.18 2.19 6.19
N CYS A 51 -10.89 2.07 6.44
CA CYS A 51 -9.98 1.02 5.97
C CYS A 51 -9.21 0.54 7.22
#